data_AF-A0A059FIN3-F1
#
_entry.id   AF-A0A059FIN3-F1
#
_cell.length_a   1.000
_cell.length_b   1.000
_cell.length_c   1.000
_cell.angle_alpha   90.00
_cell.angle_beta   90.00
_cell.angle_gamma   90.00
#
_symmetry.space_group_name_H-M   'P 1'
#
loop_
_entity.id
_entity.type
_entity.pdbx_description
1 polymer ?
#
loop_
_entity_poly.entity_id
_entity_poly.type
_entity_poly.pdbx_seq_one_letter_code
_entity_poly.pdbx_strand_id
1 'polypeptide(L)'
;MNEAHCGKPVRQECAKRAGRRTKAEDVMLAPILSITMAGILTIAGLLHALWGFGVTFPAANEQQLARMVVGRRGITKMPSMAACLFVAICLFAFAFLALVLGRHVTVPVSKWLVAAAGAGAALVFMGRGIVGVLPAFERATPEQPFLSLNRRFYSPLIFLLGIGFALLTLALPYWSWRLGLLG
;
A
#
# COMPACT_ATOMS: atom_id res chain seq x y z
N MET A 1 -3.12 58.32 9.14
CA MET A 1 -2.86 56.90 9.52
C MET A 1 -4.20 56.23 9.77
N ASN A 2 -4.66 55.33 8.88
CA ASN A 2 -5.54 54.19 9.22
C ASN A 2 -5.88 53.37 7.95
N GLU A 3 -4.90 52.60 7.48
CA GLU A 3 -5.05 51.61 6.40
C GLU A 3 -5.32 50.18 6.95
N ALA A 4 -5.80 50.04 8.19
CA ALA A 4 -5.76 48.75 8.90
C ALA A 4 -7.06 47.90 8.81
N HIS A 5 -8.15 48.40 8.20
CA HIS A 5 -9.47 47.75 8.28
C HIS A 5 -10.01 47.12 6.99
N CYS A 6 -9.41 47.35 5.81
CA CYS A 6 -9.97 46.89 4.53
C CYS A 6 -9.59 45.44 4.13
N GLY A 7 -8.88 44.67 4.98
CA GLY A 7 -8.35 43.35 4.60
C GLY A 7 -8.74 42.16 5.49
N LYS A 8 -9.34 42.39 6.67
CA LYS A 8 -9.63 41.32 7.65
C LYS A 8 -10.76 40.37 7.23
N PRO A 9 -11.94 40.83 6.78
CA PRO A 9 -13.04 39.91 6.42
C PRO A 9 -12.72 39.09 5.17
N VAL A 10 -12.09 39.69 4.15
CA VAL A 10 -11.65 38.97 2.93
C VAL A 10 -10.59 37.91 3.25
N ARG A 11 -9.64 38.23 4.14
CA ARG A 11 -8.62 37.26 4.59
C ARG A 11 -9.23 36.07 5.34
N GLN A 12 -10.22 36.30 6.20
CA GLN A 12 -10.92 35.23 6.92
C GLN A 12 -11.75 34.34 5.99
N GLU A 13 -12.42 34.93 4.99
CA GLU A 13 -13.19 34.21 3.98
C GLU A 13 -12.26 33.35 3.10
N CYS A 14 -11.12 33.90 2.67
CA CYS A 14 -10.09 33.15 1.92
C CYS A 14 -9.49 32.01 2.74
N ALA A 15 -9.17 32.23 4.02
CA ALA A 15 -8.67 31.18 4.91
C ALA A 15 -9.71 30.06 5.12
N LYS A 16 -10.99 30.41 5.32
CA LYS A 16 -12.08 29.43 5.40
C LYS A 16 -12.28 28.67 4.10
N ARG A 17 -12.21 29.33 2.94
CA ARG A 17 -12.34 28.68 1.62
C ARG A 17 -11.15 27.76 1.33
N ALA A 18 -9.93 28.18 1.65
CA ALA A 18 -8.73 27.36 1.55
C ALA A 18 -8.84 26.11 2.45
N GLY A 19 -9.22 26.28 3.73
CA GLY A 19 -9.43 25.14 4.64
C GLY A 19 -10.58 24.22 4.24
N ARG A 20 -11.62 24.74 3.56
CA ARG A 20 -12.72 23.92 3.01
C ARG A 20 -12.26 23.12 1.79
N ARG A 21 -11.38 23.70 0.97
CA ARG A 21 -10.79 23.06 -0.20
C ARG A 21 -9.84 21.93 0.22
N THR A 22 -8.92 22.16 1.16
CA THR A 22 -8.02 21.11 1.67
C THR A 22 -8.81 19.98 2.31
N LYS A 23 -9.80 20.29 3.15
CA LYS A 23 -10.66 19.28 3.76
C LYS A 23 -11.45 18.48 2.71
N ALA A 24 -11.91 19.11 1.64
CA ALA A 24 -12.62 18.42 0.56
C ALA A 24 -11.67 17.54 -0.29
N GLU A 25 -10.45 18.01 -0.55
CA GLU A 25 -9.39 17.25 -1.20
C GLU A 25 -9.01 16.02 -0.36
N ASP A 26 -8.79 16.18 0.95
CA ASP A 26 -8.50 15.08 1.87
C ASP A 26 -9.64 14.05 1.94
N VAL A 27 -10.90 14.51 1.95
CA VAL A 27 -12.10 13.66 1.98
C VAL A 27 -12.28 12.88 0.68
N MET A 28 -11.86 13.41 -0.47
CA MET A 28 -11.95 12.71 -1.76
C MET A 28 -10.74 11.81 -2.03
N LEU A 29 -9.54 12.22 -1.63
CA LEU A 29 -8.30 11.48 -1.91
C LEU A 29 -8.19 10.17 -1.12
N ALA A 30 -8.56 10.17 0.17
CA ALA A 30 -8.47 8.99 1.02
C ALA A 30 -9.31 7.78 0.54
N PRO A 31 -10.61 7.93 0.20
CA PRO A 31 -11.41 6.80 -0.31
C PRO A 31 -10.94 6.32 -1.69
N ILE A 32 -10.54 7.23 -2.58
CA ILE A 32 -10.00 6.86 -3.90
C ILE A 32 -8.71 6.05 -3.74
N LEU A 33 -7.79 6.52 -2.89
CA LEU A 33 -6.55 5.82 -2.58
C LEU A 33 -6.83 4.43 -1.99
N SER A 34 -7.75 4.34 -1.02
CA SER A 34 -8.17 3.08 -0.40
C SER A 34 -8.69 2.06 -1.43
N ILE A 35 -9.63 2.46 -2.28
CA ILE A 35 -10.20 1.58 -3.32
C ILE A 35 -9.11 1.16 -4.31
N THR A 36 -8.26 2.10 -4.73
CA THR A 36 -7.17 1.82 -5.68
C THR A 36 -6.21 0.78 -5.11
N MET A 37 -5.78 0.96 -3.86
CA MET A 37 -4.90 0.00 -3.18
C MET A 37 -5.57 -1.36 -2.98
N ALA A 38 -6.83 -1.37 -2.53
CA ALA A 38 -7.59 -2.60 -2.37
C ALA A 38 -7.72 -3.37 -3.69
N GLY A 39 -7.99 -2.67 -4.80
CA GLY A 39 -8.03 -3.27 -6.14
C GLY A 39 -6.70 -3.89 -6.55
N ILE A 40 -5.59 -3.15 -6.42
CA ILE A 40 -4.24 -3.66 -6.76
C ILE A 40 -3.90 -4.90 -5.94
N LEU A 41 -4.13 -4.87 -4.62
CA LEU A 41 -3.83 -5.98 -3.71
C LEU A 41 -4.73 -7.19 -3.98
N THR A 42 -6.01 -6.97 -4.30
CA THR A 42 -6.96 -8.03 -4.66
C THR A 42 -6.56 -8.72 -5.95
N ILE A 43 -6.22 -7.96 -7.00
CA ILE A 43 -5.74 -8.51 -8.28
C ILE A 43 -4.46 -9.33 -8.07
N ALA A 44 -3.50 -8.80 -7.30
CA ALA A 44 -2.28 -9.53 -6.97
C ALA A 44 -2.55 -10.81 -6.16
N GLY A 45 -3.51 -10.77 -5.22
CA GLY A 45 -3.94 -11.92 -4.43
C GLY A 45 -4.61 -13.01 -5.27
N LEU A 46 -5.50 -12.62 -6.18
CA LEU A 46 -6.14 -13.54 -7.13
C LEU A 46 -5.10 -14.21 -8.03
N LEU A 47 -4.13 -13.44 -8.52
CA LEU A 47 -3.06 -13.99 -9.35
C LEU A 47 -2.22 -15.04 -8.60
N HIS A 48 -1.89 -14.79 -7.33
CA HIS A 48 -1.21 -15.79 -6.47
C HIS A 48 -2.08 -17.02 -6.19
N ALA A 49 -3.39 -16.84 -6.02
CA ALA A 49 -4.30 -17.97 -5.85
C ALA A 49 -4.33 -18.83 -7.13
N LEU A 50 -4.44 -18.21 -8.30
CA LEU A 50 -4.39 -18.89 -9.60
C LEU A 50 -3.08 -19.65 -9.79
N TRP A 51 -1.95 -19.06 -9.41
CA TRP A 51 -0.64 -19.72 -9.40
C TRP A 51 -0.59 -20.92 -8.46
N GLY A 52 -1.23 -20.82 -7.29
CA GLY A 52 -1.39 -21.95 -6.37
C GLY A 52 -2.17 -23.11 -6.99
N PHE A 53 -3.16 -22.81 -7.84
CA PHE A 53 -3.92 -23.82 -8.60
C PHE A 53 -3.23 -24.28 -9.89
N GLY A 54 -2.00 -23.83 -10.17
CA GLY A 54 -1.22 -24.27 -11.33
C GLY A 54 -1.46 -23.49 -12.62
N VAL A 55 -2.18 -22.37 -12.58
CA VAL A 55 -2.33 -21.48 -13.75
C VAL A 55 -1.00 -20.80 -14.03
N THR A 56 -0.53 -20.85 -15.29
CA THR A 56 0.79 -20.30 -15.66
C THR A 56 0.76 -18.84 -16.15
N PHE A 57 -0.41 -18.22 -16.24
CA PHE A 57 -0.57 -16.83 -16.70
C PHE A 57 0.24 -15.85 -15.83
N PRO A 58 0.99 -14.90 -16.39
CA PRO A 58 1.11 -14.50 -17.81
C PRO A 58 2.21 -15.21 -18.61
N ALA A 59 2.84 -16.26 -18.07
CA ALA A 59 3.92 -16.98 -18.72
C ALA A 59 3.42 -18.20 -19.53
N ALA A 60 4.19 -18.60 -20.54
CA ALA A 60 3.84 -19.72 -21.41
C ALA A 60 4.00 -21.09 -20.73
N ASN A 61 4.81 -21.19 -19.67
CA ASN A 61 5.03 -22.42 -18.92
C ASN A 61 5.40 -22.15 -17.46
N GLU A 62 5.26 -23.17 -16.62
CA GLU A 62 5.52 -23.11 -15.18
C GLU A 62 6.96 -22.66 -14.86
N GLN A 63 7.94 -23.11 -15.65
CA GLN A 63 9.34 -22.76 -15.46
C GLN A 63 9.60 -21.28 -15.74
N GLN A 64 9.03 -20.72 -16.79
CA GLN A 64 9.09 -19.30 -17.10
C GLN A 64 8.40 -18.47 -16.02
N LEU A 65 7.25 -18.95 -15.50
CA LEU A 65 6.57 -18.27 -14.41
C LEU A 65 7.40 -18.28 -13.12
N ALA A 66 8.00 -19.42 -12.77
CA ALA A 66 8.87 -19.55 -11.61
C ALA A 66 10.10 -18.62 -11.72
N ARG A 67 10.71 -18.52 -12.91
CA ARG A 67 11.80 -17.57 -13.18
C ARG A 67 11.35 -16.11 -13.14
N MET A 68 10.11 -15.82 -13.55
CA MET A 68 9.54 -14.47 -13.59
C MET A 68 9.07 -13.95 -12.23
N VAL A 69 8.61 -14.84 -11.34
CA VAL A 69 7.98 -14.47 -10.05
C VAL A 69 8.89 -14.72 -8.86
N VAL A 70 9.76 -15.73 -8.91
CA VAL A 70 10.60 -16.14 -7.77
C VAL A 70 12.06 -15.75 -7.97
N GLY A 71 12.57 -15.86 -9.21
CA GLY A 71 13.92 -15.42 -9.56
C GLY A 71 15.08 -16.16 -8.87
N ARG A 72 14.82 -17.28 -8.19
CA ARG A 72 15.85 -18.06 -7.49
C ARG A 72 16.70 -18.84 -8.50
N ARG A 73 18.04 -18.88 -8.30
CA ARG A 73 18.98 -19.61 -9.17
C ARG A 73 18.51 -21.04 -9.44
N GLY A 74 18.45 -21.40 -10.72
CA GLY A 74 18.12 -22.76 -11.15
C GLY A 74 16.68 -23.20 -10.87
N ILE A 75 15.74 -22.27 -10.66
CA ILE A 75 14.35 -22.64 -10.40
C ILE A 75 13.71 -23.28 -11.65
N THR A 76 13.19 -24.49 -11.46
CA THR A 76 12.55 -25.29 -12.53
C THR A 76 11.07 -25.50 -12.31
N LYS A 77 10.56 -25.26 -11.10
CA LYS A 77 9.17 -25.46 -10.70
C LYS A 77 8.65 -24.30 -9.86
N MET A 78 7.33 -24.11 -9.88
CA MET A 78 6.63 -23.17 -9.02
C MET A 78 6.82 -23.54 -7.53
N PRO A 79 6.86 -22.56 -6.61
CA PRO A 79 6.76 -22.82 -5.17
C PRO A 79 5.50 -23.61 -4.83
N SER A 80 5.49 -24.27 -3.68
CA SER A 80 4.33 -25.08 -3.26
C SER A 80 3.04 -24.25 -3.27
N MET A 81 1.92 -24.93 -3.59
CA MET A 81 0.58 -24.32 -3.56
C MET A 81 0.32 -23.59 -2.23
N ALA A 82 0.75 -24.16 -1.11
CA ALA A 82 0.61 -23.56 0.21
C ALA A 82 1.31 -22.20 0.32
N ALA A 83 2.51 -22.04 -0.27
CA ALA A 83 3.22 -20.77 -0.26
C ALA A 83 2.49 -19.71 -1.10
N CYS A 84 1.97 -20.08 -2.28
CA CYS A 84 1.21 -19.17 -3.13
C CYS A 84 -0.11 -18.74 -2.47
N LEU A 85 -0.84 -19.68 -1.88
CA LEU A 85 -2.09 -19.39 -1.16
C LEU A 85 -1.85 -18.56 0.11
N PHE A 86 -0.77 -18.81 0.84
CA PHE A 86 -0.40 -17.99 1.99
C PHE A 86 -0.21 -16.52 1.60
N VAL A 87 0.55 -16.26 0.52
CA VAL A 87 0.73 -14.91 0.01
C VAL A 87 -0.60 -14.31 -0.46
N ALA A 88 -1.44 -15.09 -1.16
CA ALA A 88 -2.76 -14.64 -1.58
C ALA A 88 -3.62 -14.19 -0.38
N ILE A 89 -3.68 -14.99 0.68
CA ILE A 89 -4.42 -14.67 1.92
C ILE A 89 -3.86 -13.39 2.56
N CYS A 90 -2.55 -13.25 2.66
CA CYS A 90 -1.93 -12.02 3.19
C CYS A 90 -2.32 -10.79 2.34
N LEU A 91 -2.29 -10.90 1.01
CA LEU A 91 -2.67 -9.81 0.11
C LEU A 91 -4.15 -9.44 0.26
N PHE A 92 -5.05 -10.42 0.37
CA PHE A 92 -6.46 -10.16 0.66
C PHE A 92 -6.67 -9.52 2.03
N ALA A 93 -5.92 -9.93 3.05
CA ALA A 93 -5.98 -9.31 4.37
C ALA A 93 -5.53 -7.83 4.31
N PHE A 94 -4.47 -7.51 3.56
CA PHE A 94 -4.05 -6.13 3.34
C PHE A 94 -5.04 -5.33 2.49
N ALA A 95 -5.67 -5.94 1.48
CA ALA A 95 -6.74 -5.31 0.70
C ALA A 95 -7.94 -4.96 1.59
N PHE A 96 -8.36 -5.89 2.45
CA PHE A 96 -9.40 -5.67 3.43
C PHE A 96 -9.02 -4.55 4.42
N LEU A 97 -7.78 -4.57 4.92
CA LEU A 97 -7.26 -3.51 5.79
C LEU A 97 -7.32 -2.14 5.10
N ALA A 98 -6.94 -2.05 3.82
CA ALA A 98 -7.03 -0.80 3.05
C ALA A 98 -8.47 -0.26 3.00
N LEU A 99 -9.47 -1.13 2.79
CA LEU A 99 -10.90 -0.76 2.81
C LEU A 99 -11.39 -0.31 4.18
N VAL A 100 -10.89 -0.95 5.25
CA VAL A 100 -11.17 -0.55 6.63
C VAL A 100 -10.59 0.84 6.92
N LEU A 101 -9.34 1.10 6.53
CA LEU A 101 -8.72 2.43 6.66
C LEU A 101 -9.43 3.49 5.80
N GLY A 102 -9.93 3.12 4.62
CA GLY A 102 -10.76 3.99 3.79
C GLY A 102 -12.19 4.22 4.28
N ARG A 103 -12.57 3.64 5.42
CA ARG A 103 -13.93 3.69 6.01
C ARG A 103 -15.03 3.07 5.14
N HIS A 104 -14.67 2.25 4.16
CA HIS A 104 -15.63 1.49 3.36
C HIS A 104 -16.20 0.29 4.14
N VAL A 105 -15.42 -0.26 5.08
CA VAL A 105 -15.83 -1.35 5.97
C VAL A 105 -15.64 -0.93 7.42
N THR A 106 -16.69 -1.02 8.22
CA THR A 106 -16.63 -0.78 9.66
C THR A 106 -16.45 -2.11 10.40
N VAL A 107 -15.39 -2.19 11.20
CA VAL A 107 -15.08 -3.35 12.04
C VAL A 107 -15.25 -2.98 13.52
N PRO A 108 -15.82 -3.86 14.36
CA PRO A 108 -16.03 -3.61 15.78
C PRO A 108 -14.74 -3.79 16.60
N VAL A 109 -13.64 -3.17 16.16
CA VAL A 109 -12.33 -3.24 16.82
C VAL A 109 -11.85 -1.84 17.22
N SER A 110 -10.92 -1.78 18.17
CA SER A 110 -10.37 -0.51 18.64
C SER A 110 -9.68 0.25 17.49
N LYS A 111 -9.95 1.56 17.39
CA LYS A 111 -9.37 2.43 16.36
C LYS A 111 -7.84 2.46 16.40
N TRP A 112 -7.25 2.33 17.59
CA TRP A 112 -5.80 2.24 17.78
C TRP A 112 -5.22 0.98 17.16
N LEU A 113 -5.94 -0.14 17.21
CA LEU A 113 -5.50 -1.40 16.60
C LEU A 113 -5.51 -1.32 15.07
N VAL A 114 -6.52 -0.67 14.49
CA VAL A 114 -6.57 -0.40 13.05
C VAL A 114 -5.42 0.52 12.62
N ALA A 115 -5.13 1.56 13.39
CA ALA A 115 -4.00 2.45 13.14
C ALA A 115 -2.64 1.71 13.26
N ALA A 116 -2.48 0.87 14.28
CA ALA A 116 -1.28 0.05 14.45
C ALA A 116 -1.11 -0.96 13.30
N ALA A 117 -2.21 -1.58 12.85
CA ALA A 117 -2.20 -2.48 11.70
C ALA A 117 -1.83 -1.74 10.40
N GLY A 118 -2.38 -0.54 10.17
CA GLY A 118 -2.03 0.31 9.03
C GLY A 118 -0.56 0.74 9.05
N ALA A 119 -0.04 1.17 10.20
CA ALA A 119 1.37 1.51 10.37
C ALA A 119 2.29 0.28 10.18
N GLY A 120 1.91 -0.87 10.72
CA GLY A 120 2.61 -2.13 10.52
C GLY A 120 2.65 -2.54 9.04
N ALA A 121 1.52 -2.44 8.34
CA ALA A 121 1.45 -2.71 6.90
C ALA A 121 2.38 -1.76 6.13
N ALA A 122 2.34 -0.45 6.41
CA ALA A 122 3.24 0.53 5.80
C ALA A 122 4.71 0.14 5.98
N LEU A 123 5.12 -0.22 7.20
CA LEU A 123 6.49 -0.67 7.48
C LEU A 123 6.88 -1.93 6.72
N VAL A 124 5.99 -2.93 6.65
CA VAL A 124 6.25 -4.18 5.92
C VAL A 124 6.42 -3.93 4.42
N PHE A 125 5.52 -3.16 3.80
CA PHE A 125 5.58 -2.84 2.37
C PHE A 125 6.78 -1.93 2.04
N MET A 126 7.03 -0.88 2.83
CA MET A 126 8.20 -0.02 2.64
C MET A 126 9.50 -0.80 2.84
N GLY A 127 9.59 -1.60 3.90
CA GLY A 127 10.73 -2.46 4.20
C GLY A 127 11.01 -3.44 3.06
N ARG A 128 9.99 -4.11 2.52
CA ARG A 128 10.15 -4.97 1.35
C ARG A 128 10.55 -4.17 0.11
N GLY A 129 9.99 -2.98 -0.12
CA GLY A 129 10.39 -2.11 -1.24
C GLY A 129 11.89 -1.80 -1.21
N ILE A 130 12.41 -1.46 -0.02
CA ILE A 130 13.84 -1.17 0.18
C ILE A 130 14.70 -2.43 0.08
N VAL A 131 14.33 -3.53 0.76
CA VAL A 131 15.09 -4.79 0.72
C VAL A 131 15.18 -5.31 -0.71
N GLY A 132 14.15 -5.09 -1.54
CA GLY A 132 14.10 -5.48 -2.94
C GLY A 132 15.14 -4.86 -3.85
N VAL A 133 15.74 -3.74 -3.45
CA VAL A 133 16.79 -3.05 -4.23
C VAL A 133 18.18 -3.22 -3.62
N LEU A 134 18.29 -3.93 -2.48
CA LEU A 134 19.57 -4.16 -1.84
C LEU A 134 20.41 -5.21 -2.59
N PRO A 135 21.75 -5.03 -2.69
CA PRO A 135 22.64 -5.98 -3.36
C PRO A 135 22.58 -7.41 -2.79
N ALA A 136 22.23 -7.55 -1.51
CA ALA A 136 22.07 -8.86 -0.87
C ALA A 136 20.86 -9.64 -1.44
N PHE A 137 19.78 -8.95 -1.79
CA PHE A 137 18.59 -9.55 -2.39
C PHE A 137 18.83 -9.91 -3.87
N GLU A 138 19.59 -9.07 -4.59
CA GLU A 138 20.01 -9.35 -5.97
C GLU A 138 20.86 -10.64 -6.04
N ARG A 139 21.72 -10.88 -5.05
CA ARG A 139 22.50 -12.12 -4.95
C ARG A 139 21.64 -13.36 -4.66
N ALA A 140 20.55 -13.20 -3.91
CA ALA A 140 19.64 -14.29 -3.55
C ALA A 140 18.66 -14.65 -4.70
N THR A 141 18.31 -13.68 -5.54
CA THR A 141 17.37 -13.85 -6.66
C THR A 141 17.89 -13.27 -7.99
N PRO A 142 19.01 -13.79 -8.52
CA PRO A 142 19.68 -13.20 -9.68
C PRO A 142 19.06 -13.61 -11.03
N GLU A 143 18.10 -14.53 -11.07
CA GLU A 143 17.52 -14.99 -12.34
C GLU A 143 16.70 -13.90 -13.01
N GLN A 144 16.85 -13.83 -14.34
CA GLN A 144 16.05 -12.96 -15.20
C GLN A 144 14.86 -13.74 -15.76
N PRO A 145 13.69 -13.10 -15.96
CA PRO A 145 13.46 -11.65 -15.93
C PRO A 145 13.09 -11.05 -14.57
N PHE A 146 12.99 -11.85 -13.49
CA PHE A 146 12.51 -11.38 -12.18
C PHE A 146 13.33 -10.19 -11.64
N LEU A 147 14.66 -10.26 -11.69
CA LEU A 147 15.50 -9.22 -11.10
C LEU A 147 15.26 -7.84 -11.74
N SER A 148 15.20 -7.77 -13.08
CA SER A 148 14.94 -6.52 -13.79
C SER A 148 13.53 -5.97 -13.53
N LEU A 149 12.53 -6.85 -13.52
CA LEU A 149 11.14 -6.49 -13.25
C LEU A 149 10.94 -6.04 -11.79
N ASN A 150 11.64 -6.69 -10.86
CA ASN A 150 11.63 -6.34 -9.45
C ASN A 150 12.24 -4.96 -9.21
N ARG A 151 13.33 -4.60 -9.88
CA ARG A 151 13.95 -3.28 -9.71
C ARG A 151 13.14 -2.16 -10.35
N ARG A 152 12.51 -2.43 -11.50
CA ARG A 152 11.82 -1.40 -12.30
C ARG A 152 10.35 -1.21 -11.94
N PHE A 153 9.65 -2.26 -11.54
CA PHE A 153 8.21 -2.24 -11.31
C PHE A 153 7.82 -2.73 -9.91
N TYR A 154 8.27 -3.91 -9.47
CA TYR A 154 7.76 -4.45 -8.21
C TYR A 154 8.21 -3.67 -6.97
N SER A 155 9.52 -3.40 -6.81
CA SER A 155 10.02 -2.68 -5.65
C SER A 155 9.47 -1.25 -5.55
N PRO A 156 9.41 -0.45 -6.63
CA PRO A 156 8.74 0.85 -6.60
C PRO A 156 7.26 0.75 -6.23
N LEU A 157 6.53 -0.21 -6.80
CA LEU A 157 5.10 -0.36 -6.54
C LEU A 157 4.81 -0.80 -5.10
N ILE A 158 5.59 -1.74 -4.56
CA ILE A 158 5.49 -2.16 -3.14
C ILE A 158 5.82 -0.99 -2.22
N PHE A 159 6.84 -0.19 -2.54
CA PHE A 159 7.18 0.99 -1.76
C PHE A 159 6.05 2.05 -1.79
N LEU A 160 5.46 2.30 -2.97
CA LEU A 160 4.32 3.20 -3.13
C LEU A 160 3.07 2.71 -2.39
N LEU A 161 2.80 1.40 -2.38
CA LEU A 161 1.73 0.83 -1.55
C LEU A 161 1.99 1.07 -0.06
N GLY A 162 3.25 0.97 0.38
CA GLY A 162 3.66 1.29 1.75
C GLY A 162 3.40 2.77 2.10
N ILE A 163 3.75 3.69 1.20
CA ILE A 163 3.41 5.12 1.33
C ILE A 163 1.89 5.31 1.38
N GLY A 164 1.13 4.61 0.54
CA GLY A 164 -0.33 4.65 0.53
C GLY A 164 -0.94 4.24 1.89
N PHE A 165 -0.43 3.17 2.51
CA PHE A 165 -0.86 2.76 3.86
C PHE A 165 -0.47 3.79 4.92
N ALA A 166 0.72 4.39 4.83
CA ALA A 166 1.15 5.45 5.73
C ALA A 166 0.22 6.68 5.62
N LEU A 167 -0.08 7.11 4.40
CA LEU A 167 -0.99 8.23 4.14
C LEU A 167 -2.40 7.94 4.64
N LEU A 168 -2.96 6.76 4.37
CA LEU A 168 -4.26 6.37 4.90
C LEU A 168 -4.26 6.36 6.43
N THR A 169 -3.19 5.86 7.05
CA THR A 169 -3.06 5.81 8.51
C THR A 169 -2.98 7.20 9.13
N LEU A 170 -2.28 8.13 8.50
CA LEU A 170 -2.11 9.52 8.95
C LEU A 170 -3.32 10.41 8.64
N ALA A 171 -3.98 10.18 7.50
CA ALA A 171 -5.18 10.89 7.08
C ALA A 171 -6.39 10.57 7.97
N LEU A 172 -6.34 9.44 8.67
CA LEU A 172 -7.36 9.12 9.63
C LEU A 172 -7.25 10.05 10.85
N PRO A 173 -8.37 10.65 11.31
CA PRO A 173 -8.38 11.61 12.40
C PRO A 173 -8.11 10.99 13.78
N TYR A 174 -7.50 9.81 13.84
CA TYR A 174 -7.19 9.11 15.09
C TYR A 174 -6.02 9.76 15.83
N TRP A 175 -5.11 10.42 15.10
CA TRP A 175 -3.88 10.98 15.66
C TRP A 175 -4.09 12.30 16.43
N SER A 176 -5.27 12.92 16.29
CA SER A 176 -5.58 14.20 16.96
C SER A 176 -5.56 14.12 18.48
N TRP A 177 -5.69 12.92 19.06
CA TRP A 177 -5.65 12.72 20.52
C TRP A 177 -4.22 12.73 21.09
N ARG A 178 -3.18 12.55 20.27
CA ARG A 178 -1.78 12.52 20.76
C ARG A 178 -1.11 13.90 20.76
N LEU A 179 -1.64 14.87 20.01
CA LEU A 179 -1.18 16.26 20.05
C LEU A 179 -1.79 17.07 21.21
N GLY A 180 -2.83 16.54 21.88
CA GLY A 180 -3.42 17.15 23.07
C GLY A 180 -2.85 16.66 24.41
N LEU A 181 -1.88 15.74 24.40
CA LEU A 181 -1.21 15.21 25.61
C LEU A 181 0.21 15.78 25.81
N LEU A 182 0.68 16.61 24.88
CA LEU A 182 1.96 17.31 24.93
C LEU A 182 1.81 18.83 24.99
N GLY A 183 0.58 19.33 25.21
CA GLY A 183 0.25 20.74 25.36
C GLY A 183 -0.50 20.98 26.67
#